data_AF-A0A839WQ72-F1
#
_entry.id   AF-A0A839WQ72-F1
#
_cell.length_a   1.000
_cell.length_b   1.000
_cell.length_c   1.000
_cell.angle_alpha   90.00
_cell.angle_beta   90.00
_cell.angle_gamma   90.00
#
_symmetry.space_group_name_H-M   'P 1'
#
loop_
_entity.id
_entity.type
_entity.pdbx_description
1 polymer ?
#
loop_
_entity_poly.entity_id
_entity_poly.type
_entity_poly.pdbx_seq_one_letter_code
_entity_poly.pdbx_strand_id
1 'polypeptide(L)' 'MNTFSIIAIPFFAAAMVLITLGASRRNSACFIVGGVLMASSVVNAVIGMTL' A
#
# COMPACT_ATOMS: atom_id res chain seq x y z
N MET A 1 16.50 6.03 8.74
CA MET A 1 15.31 5.75 7.90
C MET A 1 15.83 5.25 6.56
N ASN A 2 15.70 3.96 6.29
CA ASN A 2 16.25 3.37 5.07
C ASN A 2 15.29 3.54 3.89
N THR A 3 15.81 3.35 2.67
CA THR A 3 15.07 3.51 1.42
C THR A 3 13.77 2.68 1.41
N PHE A 4 13.79 1.47 1.97
CA PHE A 4 12.61 0.60 2.03
C PHE A 4 11.49 1.18 2.90
N SER A 5 11.82 1.74 4.07
CA SER A 5 10.85 2.42 4.94
C SER A 5 10.26 3.67 4.28
N ILE A 6 11.08 4.42 3.53
CA ILE A 6 10.63 5.62 2.82
C ILE A 6 9.63 5.25 1.71
N ILE A 7 9.87 4.15 0.99
CA ILE A 7 8.98 3.68 -0.09
C ILE A 7 7.68 3.06 0.45
N ALA A 8 7.67 2.53 1.68
CA ALA A 8 6.45 1.98 2.29
C ALA A 8 5.34 3.04 2.47
N ILE A 9 5.71 4.30 2.75
CA ILE A 9 4.78 5.41 3.01
C ILE A 9 3.90 5.74 1.80
N PRO A 10 4.44 6.04 0.59
CA PRO A 10 3.62 6.32 -0.58
C PRO A 10 2.79 5.11 -1.03
N PHE A 11 3.31 3.88 -0.86
CA PHE A 11 2.53 2.68 -1.15
C PHE A 11 1.33 2.52 -0.23
N PHE A 12 1.51 2.79 1.06
CA PHE A 12 0.41 2.76 2.02
C PHE A 12 -0.65 3.82 1.71
N ALA A 13 -0.22 5.05 1.38
CA ALA A 13 -1.13 6.13 1.00
C ALA A 13 -1.94 5.78 -0.26
N ALA A 14 -1.28 5.25 -1.29
CA ALA A 14 -1.95 4.82 -2.52
C ALA A 14 -2.92 3.64 -2.28
N ALA A 15 -2.54 2.68 -1.45
CA ALA A 15 -3.40 1.56 -1.05
C ALA A 15 -4.69 2.05 -0.38
N MET A 16 -4.57 2.96 0.60
CA MET A 16 -5.73 3.54 1.29
C MET A 16 -6.67 4.27 0.34
N VAL A 17 -6.12 5.08 -0.57
CA VAL A 17 -6.92 5.81 -1.58
C VAL A 17 -7.66 4.83 -2.50
N LEU A 18 -6.98 3.78 -2.99
CA LEU A 18 -7.60 2.82 -3.91
C LEU A 18 -8.62 1.91 -3.23
N ILE A 19 -8.37 1.49 -1.99
CA ILE A 19 -9.36 0.73 -1.20
C ILE A 19 -10.60 1.60 -0.95
N THR A 20 -10.41 2.86 -0.53
CA THR A 20 -11.51 3.80 -0.29
C THR A 20 -12.30 4.10 -1.57
N LEU A 21 -11.59 4.29 -2.70
CA LEU A 21 -12.21 4.50 -4.00
C LEU A 21 -12.94 3.23 -4.49
N GLY A 22 -12.38 2.05 -4.26
CA GLY A 22 -13.01 0.76 -4.54
C GLY A 22 -14.30 0.59 -3.75
N ALA A 23 -14.32 0.99 -2.48
CA ALA A 23 -15.52 1.00 -1.64
C ALA A 23 -16.57 2.00 -2.15
N SER A 24 -16.16 3.22 -2.50
CA SER A 24 -17.07 4.28 -2.97
C SER A 24 -17.65 4.01 -4.36
N ARG A 25 -16.86 3.48 -5.29
CA ARG A 25 -17.28 3.24 -6.68
C ARG A 25 -17.68 1.80 -6.96
N ARG A 26 -17.67 0.92 -5.94
CA ARG A 26 -17.90 -0.53 -6.06
C ARG A 26 -17.06 -1.17 -7.17
N ASN A 27 -15.84 -0.65 -7.36
CA ASN A 27 -14.92 -1.10 -8.40
C ASN A 27 -13.97 -2.15 -7.83
N SER A 28 -14.19 -3.41 -8.20
CA SER A 28 -13.37 -4.54 -7.75
C SER A 28 -11.89 -4.39 -8.14
N ALA A 29 -11.59 -3.75 -9.28
CA ALA A 29 -10.20 -3.52 -9.69
C ALA A 29 -9.45 -2.62 -8.69
N CYS A 30 -10.10 -1.55 -8.19
CA CYS A 30 -9.51 -0.68 -7.19
C CYS A 30 -9.25 -1.41 -5.86
N PHE A 31 -10.14 -2.32 -5.46
CA PHE A 31 -9.93 -3.16 -4.29
C PHE A 31 -8.74 -4.10 -4.44
N ILE A 32 -8.62 -4.77 -5.60
CA ILE A 32 -7.52 -5.70 -5.87
C ILE A 32 -6.18 -4.93 -5.86
N VAL A 33 -6.09 -3.84 -6.62
CA VAL A 33 -4.85 -3.05 -6.72
C VAL A 33 -4.49 -2.42 -5.37
N GLY A 34 -5.48 -1.87 -4.65
CA GLY A 34 -5.29 -1.32 -3.32
C GLY A 34 -4.81 -2.37 -2.31
N GLY A 35 -5.34 -3.59 -2.36
CA GLY A 35 -4.89 -4.71 -1.54
C GLY A 35 -3.45 -5.14 -1.83
N VAL A 36 -3.06 -5.22 -3.11
CA VAL A 36 -1.67 -5.52 -3.50
C VAL A 36 -0.72 -4.44 -2.99
N LEU A 37 -1.06 -3.16 -3.17
CA LEU A 37 -0.26 -2.03 -2.67
C LEU A 37 -0.13 -2.05 -1.15
N MET A 38 -1.20 -2.44 -0.44
CA MET A 38 -1.18 -2.60 1.01
C MET A 38 -0.17 -3.68 1.42
N ALA A 39 -0.21 -4.85 0.78
CA ALA A 39 0.74 -5.93 1.06
C ALA A 39 2.19 -5.51 0.74
N SER A 40 2.42 -4.85 -0.40
CA SER A 40 3.73 -4.31 -0.76
C SER A 40 4.25 -3.28 0.25
N SER A 41 3.38 -2.42 0.79
CA SER A 41 3.77 -1.45 1.83
C SER A 41 4.24 -2.13 3.11
N VAL A 42 3.58 -3.22 3.52
CA VAL A 42 3.95 -4.01 4.71
C VAL A 42 5.29 -4.69 4.49
N VAL A 43 5.48 -5.34 3.34
CA VAL A 43 6.76 -6.01 3.02
C VAL A 43 7.91 -5.00 3.05
N ASN A 44 7.74 -3.84 2.42
CA ASN A 44 8.75 -2.79 2.43
C ASN A 44 9.01 -2.21 3.82
N ALA A 45 7.97 -2.06 4.65
CA ALA A 45 8.13 -1.61 6.03
C ALA A 45 8.91 -2.63 6.87
N VAL A 46 8.61 -3.93 6.72
CA VAL A 46 9.30 -5.00 7.45
C VAL A 46 10.77 -5.08 7.03
N ILE A 47 11.06 -5.11 5.72
CA ILE A 47 12.43 -5.02 5.20
C ILE A 47 13.13 -3.77 5.73
N GLY A 48 12.36 -2.67 5.77
CA GLY A 48 12.77 -1.38 6.30
C GLY A 48 13.24 -1.40 7.76
N MET A 49 12.63 -2.23 8.60
CA MET A 49 12.97 -2.37 10.02
C MET A 49 14.10 -3.38 10.27
N THR A 50 14.29 -4.34 9.35
CA THR A 50 15.31 -5.40 9.49
C THR A 50 16.70 -5.00 8.99
N LEU A 51 16.80 -3.90 8.24
CA LEU A 51 18.03 -3.35 7.63
C LEU A 51 18.40 -2.00 8.26
#